data_AF-A0A968I6S5-F1
#
_entry.id   AF-A0A968I6S5-F1
#
_cell.length_a   1.000
_cell.length_b   1.000
_cell.length_c   1.000
_cell.angle_alpha   90.00
_cell.angle_beta   90.00
_cell.angle_gamma   90.00
#
_symmetry.space_group_name_H-M   'P 1'
#
loop_
_entity.id
_entity.type
_entity.pdbx_description
1 polymer ?
#
loop_
_entity_poly.entity_id
_entity_poly.type
_entity_poly.pdbx_seq_one_letter_code
_entity_poly.pdbx_strand_id
1 'polypeptide(L)'
;MVNGWLLRRRSSQPLVACDLEPAVRDYLHASHVSKEPGHLAQLAHLNLEPLFDLGLALGEGTGATLAMPIFEAAARTLSEMATFESASVPDGA
;
A
#
# COMPACT_ATOMS: atom_id res chain seq x y z
N MET A 1 6.11 -2.45 1.21
CA MET A 1 4.70 -2.90 1.15
C MET A 1 4.43 -3.92 2.22
N VAL A 2 3.34 -3.76 2.96
CA VAL A 2 2.89 -4.72 3.97
C VAL A 2 2.05 -5.80 3.29
N ASN A 3 2.42 -7.07 3.44
CA ASN A 3 1.66 -8.23 2.95
C ASN A 3 1.27 -9.14 4.12
N GLY A 4 0.12 -9.81 3.99
CA GLY A 4 -0.18 -10.96 4.83
C GLY A 4 0.70 -12.16 4.45
N TRP A 5 1.20 -12.88 5.45
CA TRP A 5 1.73 -14.24 5.31
C TRP A 5 0.96 -15.27 6.16
N LEU A 6 0.45 -16.30 5.50
CA LEU A 6 -0.27 -17.41 6.12
C LEU A 6 0.72 -18.38 6.78
N LEU A 7 1.20 -18.09 8.01
CA LEU A 7 1.62 -19.08 9.05
C LEU A 7 2.26 -18.39 10.27
N ARG A 8 1.47 -18.29 11.33
CA ARG A 8 1.75 -18.23 12.78
C ARG A 8 2.84 -17.32 13.39
N ARG A 9 3.80 -16.69 12.69
CA ARG A 9 4.87 -15.92 13.39
C ARG A 9 5.51 -14.69 12.70
N ARG A 10 5.08 -14.19 11.53
CA ARG A 10 5.84 -13.10 10.85
C ARG A 10 5.08 -11.90 10.27
N SER A 11 3.80 -11.70 10.59
CA SER A 11 3.11 -10.45 10.23
C SER A 11 3.56 -9.24 11.09
N SER A 12 4.43 -9.45 12.09
CA SER A 12 4.98 -8.40 12.95
C SER A 12 6.20 -7.67 12.38
N GLN A 13 6.74 -8.05 11.22
CA GLN A 13 7.95 -7.41 10.67
C GLN A 13 7.81 -5.89 10.46
N PRO A 14 6.70 -5.37 9.92
CA PRO A 14 6.53 -3.92 9.79
C PRO A 14 6.38 -3.23 11.15
N LEU A 15 5.71 -3.88 12.11
CA LEU A 15 5.59 -3.38 13.49
C LEU A 15 6.97 -3.25 14.14
N VAL A 16 7.78 -4.31 14.10
CA VAL A 16 9.13 -4.32 14.66
C VAL A 16 10.02 -3.29 13.96
N ALA A 17 9.90 -3.14 12.63
CA ALA A 17 10.66 -2.13 11.91
C ALA A 17 10.29 -0.71 12.34
N CYS A 18 9.00 -0.41 12.52
CA CYS A 18 8.54 0.87 13.05
C CYS A 18 8.89 1.10 14.52
N ASP A 19 8.95 0.04 15.34
CA ASP A 19 9.41 0.13 16.73
C ASP A 19 10.91 0.43 16.82
N LEU A 20 11.71 -0.11 15.89
CA LEU A 20 13.15 0.12 15.82
C LEU A 20 13.49 1.48 15.20
N GLU A 21 12.79 1.87 14.14
CA GLU A 21 12.96 3.13 13.44
C GLU A 21 11.58 3.67 13.01
N PRO A 22 10.99 4.61 13.77
CA PRO A 22 9.67 5.13 13.49
C PRO A 22 9.51 5.73 12.08
N ALA A 23 10.58 6.30 11.51
CA ALA A 23 10.56 6.88 10.17
C ALA A 23 10.27 5.84 9.08
N VAL A 24 10.49 4.54 9.33
CA VAL A 24 10.14 3.47 8.38
C VAL A 24 8.67 3.53 7.99
N ARG A 25 7.80 3.96 8.91
CA ARG A 25 6.35 4.05 8.68
C ARG A 25 6.00 4.88 7.45
N ASP A 26 6.72 5.96 7.20
CA ASP A 26 6.45 6.89 6.09
C ASP A 26 6.72 6.25 4.73
N TYR A 27 7.45 5.13 4.70
CA TYR A 27 7.76 4.35 3.50
C TYR A 27 6.85 3.12 3.35
N LEU A 28 6.03 2.80 4.36
CA LEU A 28 5.14 1.67 4.33
C LEU A 28 3.85 2.01 3.58
N HIS A 29 3.49 1.14 2.66
CA HIS A 29 2.22 1.17 1.95
C HIS A 29 1.55 -0.20 2.10
N ALA A 30 0.25 -0.21 2.40
CA ALA A 30 -0.53 -1.44 2.48
C ALA A 30 -1.08 -1.78 1.09
N SER A 31 -0.76 -2.97 0.58
CA SER A 31 -1.27 -3.42 -0.73
C SER A 31 -2.72 -3.87 -0.63
N HIS A 32 -3.02 -4.76 0.31
CA HIS A 32 -4.34 -5.35 0.43
C HIS A 32 -4.71 -5.74 1.86
N VAL A 33 -5.99 -6.03 2.04
CA VAL A 33 -6.49 -6.76 3.22
C VAL A 33 -6.25 -8.27 3.01
N SER A 34 -5.33 -8.84 3.78
CA SER A 34 -5.18 -10.30 3.88
C SER A 34 -6.26 -10.90 4.78
N LYS A 35 -6.67 -12.14 4.49
CA LYS A 35 -7.54 -12.94 5.37
C LYS A 35 -6.84 -13.47 6.64
N GLU A 36 -5.61 -13.05 6.89
CA GLU A 36 -4.91 -13.43 8.12
C GLU A 36 -5.51 -12.80 9.37
N PRO A 37 -5.67 -13.61 10.44
CA PRO A 37 -5.99 -13.08 11.75
C PRO A 37 -4.94 -12.04 12.19
N GLY A 38 -5.39 -10.82 12.47
CA GLY A 38 -4.56 -9.73 12.97
C GLY A 38 -4.04 -8.76 11.90
N HIS A 39 -4.21 -9.03 10.60
CA HIS A 39 -3.76 -8.11 9.54
C HIS A 39 -4.47 -6.75 9.65
N LEU A 40 -5.78 -6.74 9.86
CA LEU A 40 -6.54 -5.51 10.10
C LEU A 40 -6.07 -4.74 11.35
N ALA A 41 -5.72 -5.46 12.42
CA ALA A 41 -5.21 -4.83 13.64
C ALA A 41 -3.83 -4.20 13.40
N GLN A 42 -2.99 -4.83 12.58
CA GLN A 42 -1.69 -4.30 12.17
C GLN A 42 -1.82 -3.06 11.31
N LEU A 43 -2.72 -3.09 10.32
CA LEU A 43 -3.03 -1.93 9.48
C LEU A 43 -3.51 -0.75 10.33
N ALA A 44 -4.42 -1.00 11.28
CA ALA A 44 -4.90 0.02 12.20
C ALA A 44 -3.78 0.58 13.09
N HIS A 45 -2.93 -0.28 13.66
CA HIS A 45 -1.79 0.14 14.49
C HIS A 45 -0.78 1.00 13.69
N LEU A 46 -0.50 0.59 12.45
CA LEU A 46 0.38 1.31 11.54
C LEU A 46 -0.30 2.49 10.83
N ASN A 47 -1.60 2.73 11.06
CA ASN A 47 -2.42 3.73 10.35
C ASN A 47 -2.22 3.65 8.83
N LEU A 48 -2.24 2.43 8.28
CA LEU A 48 -2.09 2.19 6.86
C LEU A 48 -3.43 1.83 6.26
N GLU A 49 -3.81 2.53 5.20
CA GLU A 49 -4.98 2.22 4.40
C GLU A 49 -4.57 1.27 3.25
N PRO A 50 -5.21 0.11 3.11
CA PRO A 50 -4.92 -0.84 2.04
C PRO A 50 -5.49 -0.36 0.70
N LEU A 51 -4.76 -0.55 -0.40
CA LEU A 51 -5.23 -0.19 -1.74
C LEU A 51 -6.45 -1.01 -2.19
N PHE A 52 -6.55 -2.28 -1.79
CA PHE A 52 -7.65 -3.14 -2.22
C PHE A 52 -8.02 -4.25 -1.22
N ASP A 53 -9.29 -4.65 -1.22
CA ASP A 53 -9.76 -5.88 -0.56
C ASP A 53 -10.27 -6.86 -1.63
N LEU A 54 -9.40 -7.81 -1.98
CA LEU A 54 -9.66 -8.82 -3.02
C LEU A 54 -9.84 -10.22 -2.40
N GLY A 55 -9.93 -10.32 -1.07
CA GLY A 55 -10.04 -11.60 -0.37
C GLY A 55 -8.84 -12.55 -0.55
N LEU A 56 -7.65 -12.00 -0.83
CA LEU A 56 -6.41 -12.76 -1.01
C LEU A 56 -5.91 -13.36 0.31
N ALA A 57 -5.30 -14.54 0.22
CA ALA A 57 -4.75 -15.27 1.36
C ALA A 57 -3.48 -16.08 1.02
N LEU A 58 -2.92 -15.88 -0.17
CA LEU A 58 -1.77 -16.66 -0.65
C LEU A 58 -0.45 -16.20 0.00
N GLY A 59 -0.29 -14.89 0.21
CA GLY A 59 0.94 -14.31 0.74
C GLY A 59 2.05 -14.19 -0.31
N GLU A 60 3.30 -14.43 0.09
CA GLU A 60 4.48 -14.49 -0.80
C GLU A 60 4.80 -13.24 -1.64
N GLY A 61 4.21 -12.09 -1.35
CA GLY A 61 4.40 -10.91 -2.21
C GLY A 61 3.24 -10.63 -3.15
N THR A 62 2.29 -11.56 -3.31
CA THR A 62 1.27 -11.50 -4.36
C THR A 62 0.47 -10.20 -4.37
N GLY A 63 -0.03 -9.75 -3.21
CA GLY A 63 -0.72 -8.46 -3.11
C GLY A 63 0.20 -7.26 -3.41
N ALA A 64 1.46 -7.30 -2.98
CA ALA A 64 2.44 -6.27 -3.33
C ALA A 64 2.70 -6.21 -4.84
N THR A 65 2.88 -7.35 -5.50
CA THR A 65 3.08 -7.43 -6.95
C THR A 65 1.88 -6.87 -7.70
N LEU A 66 0.65 -7.15 -7.25
CA LEU A 66 -0.57 -6.59 -7.83
C LEU A 66 -0.67 -5.07 -7.66
N ALA A 67 -0.12 -4.52 -6.57
CA ALA A 67 -0.12 -3.09 -6.31
C ALA A 67 0.94 -2.31 -7.09
N MET A 68 2.05 -2.93 -7.52
CA MET A 68 3.15 -2.22 -8.19
C MET A 68 2.72 -1.43 -9.44
N PRO A 69 1.90 -1.97 -10.37
CA PRO A 69 1.43 -1.20 -11.52
C PRO A 69 0.60 0.04 -11.13
N ILE A 70 -0.08 0.00 -9.99
CA ILE A 70 -0.86 1.15 -9.49
C ILE A 70 0.09 2.25 -9.02
N PHE A 71 1.15 1.91 -8.30
CA PHE A 71 2.18 2.88 -7.90
C PHE A 71 2.90 3.48 -9.10
N GLU A 72 3.21 2.67 -10.11
CA GLU A 72 3.79 3.17 -11.36
C GLU A 72 2.85 4.12 -12.08
N ALA A 73 1.57 3.75 -12.20
CA ALA A 73 0.55 4.62 -12.81
C ALA A 73 0.43 5.96 -12.04
N ALA A 74 0.39 5.92 -10.70
CA ALA A 74 0.31 7.13 -9.88
C ALA A 74 1.55 8.05 -10.09
N ALA A 75 2.75 7.47 -10.15
CA ALA A 75 3.97 8.21 -10.41
C ALA A 75 3.94 8.86 -11.80
N ARG A 76 3.53 8.10 -12.83
CA ARG A 76 3.40 8.61 -14.21
C ARG A 76 2.33 9.69 -14.31
N THR A 77 1.19 9.51 -13.67
CA THR A 77 0.14 10.53 -13.58
C THR A 77 0.71 11.84 -13.05
N LEU A 78 1.51 11.79 -11.98
CA LEU A 78 2.11 12.99 -11.41
C LEU A 78 3.15 13.63 -12.33
N SER A 79 3.94 12.84 -13.07
CA SER A 79 5.05 13.37 -13.89
C SER A 79 4.68 13.70 -15.34
N GLU A 80 3.66 13.05 -15.90
CA GLU A 80 3.34 13.08 -17.33
C GLU A 80 2.00 13.73 -17.64
N MET A 81 1.08 13.87 -16.67
CA MET A 81 -0.18 14.55 -16.95
C MET A 81 0.04 16.04 -17.17
N ALA A 82 -0.45 16.51 -18.31
CA ALA A 82 -0.54 17.93 -18.61
C ALA A 82 -1.39 18.65 -17.56
N THR A 83 -0.89 19.80 -17.10
CA THR A 83 -1.70 20.73 -16.30
C THR A 83 -2.82 21.32 -17.17
N PHE A 84 -3.90 21.78 -16.55
CA PHE A 84 -5.01 22.41 -17.27
C PHE A 84 -4.55 23.56 -18.18
N GLU A 85 -3.60 24.36 -17.70
CA GLU A 85 -2.95 25.41 -18.49
C GLU A 85 -2.26 24.85 -19.75
N SER A 86 -1.39 23.85 -19.58
CA SER A 86 -0.66 23.25 -20.72
C SER A 86 -1.58 22.48 -21.69
N ALA A 87 -2.71 21.96 -21.20
CA ALA A 87 -3.71 21.27 -21.99
C ALA A 87 -4.77 22.22 -22.59
N SER A 88 -4.67 23.53 -22.35
CA SER A 88 -5.65 24.54 -22.79
C SER A 88 -7.10 24.21 -22.36
N VAL A 89 -7.26 23.63 -21.17
CA VAL A 89 -8.57 23.32 -20.60
C VAL A 89 -9.10 24.57 -19.86
N PRO A 90 -10.33 25.04 -20.16
CA PRO A 90 -10.91 26.19 -19.47
C PRO A 90 -11.15 25.92 -17.98
N ASP A 91 -10.92 26.92 -17.13
CA ASP A 91 -11.27 26.83 -15.71
C ASP A 91 -12.80 26.71 -15.54
N GLY A 92 -13.27 25.63 -14.89
CA GLY A 92 -14.65 25.50 -14.42
C GLY A 92 -15.59 24.55 -15.17
N ALA A 93 -15.07 23.53 -15.86
CA ALA A 93 -15.88 22.40 -16.35
C ALA A 93 -16.26 21.42 -15.22
#